data_AF-A0A1Y3TJB3-F1
#
_entry.id   AF-A0A1Y3TJB3-F1
#
_cell.length_a   1.000
_cell.length_b   1.000
_cell.length_c   1.000
_cell.angle_alpha   90.00
_cell.angle_beta   90.00
_cell.angle_gamma   90.00
#
_symmetry.space_group_name_H-M   'P 1'
#
loop_
_entity.id
_entity.type
_entity.pdbx_description
1 polymer ?
#
loop_
_entity_poly.entity_id
_entity_poly.type
_entity_poly.pdbx_seq_one_letter_code
_entity_poly.pdbx_strand_id
1 'polypeptide(L)'
;MCDMDNVLKDIYSSDIILNQDEEMMLEQIHIRYFDLMDQFHERIINRKLILSEEEVEELENCVNEFVYEYGFIQFKRGVHLAVAIIHG
;
A
#
# COMPACT_ATOMS: atom_id res chain seq x y z
N MET A 1 12.11 10.63 33.97
CA MET A 1 11.19 9.54 33.56
C MET A 1 10.80 9.87 32.14
N CYS A 2 11.13 9.03 31.16
CA CYS A 2 10.53 9.11 29.83
C CYS A 2 9.03 9.25 30.02
N ASP A 3 8.42 10.22 29.35
CA ASP A 3 6.98 10.36 29.34
C ASP A 3 6.43 9.32 28.35
N MET A 4 6.57 8.05 28.73
CA MET A 4 6.29 6.88 27.91
C MET A 4 4.84 6.88 27.41
N ASP A 5 3.94 7.56 28.14
CA ASP A 5 2.56 7.81 27.74
C ASP A 5 2.46 8.76 26.54
N ASN A 6 3.31 9.79 26.45
CA ASN A 6 3.38 10.67 25.26
C ASN A 6 3.98 9.93 24.05
N VAL A 7 5.01 9.11 24.26
CA VAL A 7 5.63 8.31 23.20
C VAL A 7 4.63 7.33 22.59
N LEU A 8 3.90 6.61 23.44
CA LEU A 8 2.87 5.67 22.99
C LEU A 8 1.76 6.42 22.24
N LYS A 9 1.32 7.57 22.74
CA LYS A 9 0.30 8.39 22.09
C LYS A 9 0.73 8.89 20.70
N ASP A 10 1.99 9.31 20.55
CA ASP A 10 2.53 9.78 19.27
C ASP A 10 2.67 8.64 18.26
N ILE A 11 3.06 7.45 18.73
CA ILE A 11 3.08 6.22 17.92
C ILE A 11 1.66 5.86 17.47
N TYR A 12 0.70 5.80 18.39
CA TYR A 12 -0.70 5.49 18.06
C TYR A 12 -1.32 6.49 17.09
N SER A 13 -1.04 7.79 17.27
CA SER A 13 -1.56 8.83 16.39
C SER A 13 -0.94 8.76 14.99
N SER A 14 0.37 8.48 14.91
CA SER A 14 1.06 8.27 13.63
C SER A 14 0.56 7.03 12.92
N ASP A 15 0.33 5.93 13.63
CA ASP A 15 -0.23 4.69 13.08
C ASP A 15 -1.64 4.92 12.53
N ILE A 16 -2.50 5.68 13.21
CA ILE A 16 -3.84 6.00 12.71
C ILE A 16 -3.77 6.78 11.38
N ILE A 17 -2.92 7.81 11.29
CA ILE A 17 -2.75 8.59 10.07
C ILE A 17 -2.18 7.71 8.94
N LEU A 18 -1.20 6.87 9.25
CA LEU A 18 -0.57 6.00 8.25
C LEU A 18 -1.49 4.86 7.80
N ASN A 19 -2.41 4.41 8.66
CA ASN A 19 -3.48 3.49 8.28
C ASN A 19 -4.48 4.16 7.32
N GLN A 20 -4.81 5.43 7.53
CA GLN A 20 -5.67 6.18 6.59
C GLN A 20 -4.98 6.38 5.23
N ASP A 21 -3.69 6.70 5.23
CA ASP A 21 -2.89 6.77 3.99
C ASP A 21 -2.85 5.41 3.27
N GLU A 22 -2.73 4.31 4.01
CA GLU A 22 -2.76 2.95 3.46
C GLU A 22 -4.13 2.60 2.89
N GLU A 23 -5.22 2.92 3.59
CA GLU A 23 -6.59 2.73 3.10
C GLU A 23 -6.85 3.54 1.82
N MET A 24 -6.43 4.80 1.75
CA MET A 24 -6.61 5.64 0.56
C MET A 24 -5.78 5.16 -0.64
N MET A 25 -4.52 4.77 -0.40
CA MET A 25 -3.68 4.16 -1.43
C MET A 25 -4.30 2.86 -1.92
N LEU A 26 -4.75 2.01 -0.98
CA LEU A 26 -5.44 0.78 -1.32
C LEU A 26 -6.66 1.11 -2.14
N GLU A 27 -7.56 2.01 -1.77
CA GLU A 27 -8.72 2.37 -2.61
C GLU A 27 -8.36 2.72 -4.06
N GLN A 28 -7.30 3.52 -4.29
CA GLN A 28 -6.93 3.95 -5.64
C GLN A 28 -6.25 2.86 -6.46
N ILE A 29 -5.26 2.18 -5.89
CA ILE A 29 -4.52 1.12 -6.58
C ILE A 29 -5.34 -0.16 -6.68
N HIS A 30 -6.16 -0.44 -5.65
CA HIS A 30 -7.06 -1.58 -5.61
C HIS A 30 -8.04 -1.50 -6.78
N ILE A 31 -8.66 -0.35 -7.06
CA ILE A 31 -9.59 -0.26 -8.19
C ILE A 31 -8.90 -0.69 -9.48
N ARG A 32 -7.74 -0.09 -9.83
CA ARG A 32 -7.11 -0.39 -11.13
C ARG A 32 -6.53 -1.80 -11.21
N TYR A 33 -5.82 -2.26 -10.19
CA TYR A 33 -5.21 -3.59 -10.18
C TYR A 33 -6.26 -4.72 -10.09
N PHE A 34 -7.25 -4.60 -9.19
CA PHE A 34 -8.28 -5.64 -9.07
C PHE A 34 -9.25 -5.65 -10.26
N ASP A 35 -9.58 -4.49 -10.85
CA ASP A 35 -10.37 -4.46 -12.09
C ASP A 35 -9.64 -5.19 -13.23
N LEU A 36 -8.32 -5.01 -13.35
CA LEU A 36 -7.50 -5.71 -14.35
C LEU A 36 -7.45 -7.22 -14.07
N MET A 37 -7.28 -7.61 -12.81
CA MET A 37 -7.26 -9.01 -12.38
C MET A 37 -8.62 -9.69 -12.57
N ASP A 38 -9.73 -9.00 -12.33
CA ASP A 38 -11.09 -9.50 -12.54
C ASP A 38 -11.35 -9.74 -14.03
N GLN A 39 -10.92 -8.81 -14.89
CA GLN A 39 -10.98 -9.00 -16.35
C GLN A 39 -10.17 -10.22 -16.80
N PHE A 40 -8.97 -10.42 -16.24
CA PHE A 40 -8.18 -11.62 -16.53
C PHE A 40 -8.85 -12.88 -15.99
N HIS A 41 -9.45 -12.82 -14.80
CA HIS A 41 -10.16 -13.94 -14.20
C HIS A 41 -11.35 -14.40 -15.06
N GLU A 42 -12.16 -13.46 -15.56
CA GLU A 42 -13.24 -13.78 -16.50
C GLU A 42 -12.74 -14.45 -17.78
N ARG A 43 -11.63 -13.96 -18.34
CA ARG A 43 -11.02 -14.54 -19.54
C ARG A 43 -10.45 -15.93 -19.29
N ILE A 44 -9.90 -16.19 -18.10
CA ILE A 44 -9.45 -17.52 -17.65
C ILE A 44 -10.62 -18.49 -17.58
N ILE A 45 -11.73 -18.11 -16.91
CA ILE A 45 -12.94 -18.94 -16.82
C ILE A 45 -13.45 -19.31 -18.21
N ASN A 46 -13.41 -18.35 -19.13
CA ASN A 46 -13.84 -18.55 -20.52
C ASN A 46 -12.80 -19.26 -21.40
N ARG A 47 -11.65 -19.70 -20.86
CA ARG A 47 -10.52 -20.32 -21.57
C ARG A 47 -10.00 -19.49 -22.76
N LYS A 48 -10.13 -18.17 -22.66
CA LYS A 48 -9.75 -17.20 -23.69
C LYS A 48 -8.57 -16.32 -23.27
N LEU A 49 -7.86 -16.68 -22.20
CA LEU A 49 -6.74 -15.86 -21.76
C LEU A 49 -5.56 -16.01 -22.74
N ILE A 50 -5.38 -14.98 -23.57
CA ILE A 50 -4.14 -14.66 -24.26
C ILE A 50 -3.86 -13.23 -23.84
N LEU A 51 -2.80 -13.02 -23.06
CA LEU A 51 -2.35 -11.68 -22.68
C LEU A 51 -1.57 -11.08 -23.84
N SER A 52 -1.88 -9.84 -24.20
CA SER A 52 -1.00 -9.07 -25.07
C SER A 52 0.25 -8.61 -24.31
N GLU A 53 1.31 -8.24 -25.02
CA GLU A 53 2.49 -7.62 -24.39
C GLU A 53 2.12 -6.33 -23.64
N GLU A 54 1.20 -5.54 -24.20
CA GLU A 54 0.67 -4.32 -23.56
C GLU A 54 -0.06 -4.63 -22.23
N GLU A 55 -0.85 -5.70 -22.18
CA GLU A 55 -1.56 -6.11 -20.95
C GLU A 55 -0.60 -6.61 -19.87
N VAL A 56 0.51 -7.24 -20.25
CA VAL A 56 1.58 -7.63 -19.32
C VAL A 56 2.29 -6.39 -18.78
N GLU A 57 2.63 -5.43 -19.65
CA GLU A 57 3.26 -4.18 -19.25
C GLU A 57 2.35 -3.36 -18.32
N GLU A 58 1.04 -3.31 -18.58
CA GLU A 58 0.05 -2.65 -17.73
C GLU A 58 -0.03 -3.30 -16.35
N LEU A 59 -0.04 -4.63 -16.28
CA LEU A 59 -0.02 -5.37 -15.00
C LEU A 59 1.27 -5.09 -14.22
N GLU A 60 2.43 -5.12 -14.89
CA GLU A 60 3.71 -4.80 -14.27
C GLU A 60 3.73 -3.37 -13.71
N ASN A 61 3.18 -2.41 -14.45
CA ASN A 61 3.06 -1.03 -13.99
C ASN A 61 2.15 -0.90 -12.77
N CYS A 62 0.99 -1.56 -12.76
CA CYS A 62 0.09 -1.60 -11.61
C CYS A 62 0.77 -2.19 -10.36
N VAL A 63 1.54 -3.28 -10.52
CA VAL A 63 2.28 -3.91 -9.41
C VAL A 63 3.40 -2.99 -8.93
N ASN A 64 4.12 -2.33 -9.83
CA ASN A 64 5.20 -1.41 -9.47
C ASN A 64 4.69 -0.19 -8.70
N GLU A 65 3.57 0.40 -9.14
CA GLU A 65 2.88 1.48 -8.41
C GLU A 65 2.46 1.02 -7.01
N PHE A 66 1.84 -0.16 -6.91
CA PHE A 66 1.45 -0.74 -5.62
C PHE A 66 2.65 -0.89 -4.67
N VAL A 67 3.72 -1.53 -5.12
CA VAL A 67 4.91 -1.80 -4.29
C VAL A 67 5.57 -0.49 -3.87
N TYR A 68 5.65 0.50 -4.76
CA TYR A 68 6.23 1.79 -4.45
C TYR A 68 5.43 2.53 -3.37
N GLU A 69 4.13 2.69 -3.56
CA GLU A 69 3.31 3.43 -2.60
C GLU A 69 3.23 2.71 -1.25
N TYR A 70 3.12 1.38 -1.26
CA TYR A 70 3.12 0.58 -0.05
C TYR A 70 4.44 0.74 0.71
N GLY A 71 5.56 0.59 0.00
CA GLY A 71 6.90 0.75 0.55
C GLY A 71 7.11 2.15 1.14
N PHE A 72 6.59 3.20 0.49
CA PHE A 72 6.68 4.57 1.00
C PHE A 72 5.90 4.76 2.30
N ILE A 73 4.71 4.16 2.44
CA ILE A 73 3.94 4.19 3.69
C ILE A 73 4.69 3.45 4.81
N GLN A 74 5.25 2.26 4.53
CA GLN A 74 6.06 1.53 5.52
C GLN A 74 7.33 2.31 5.93
N PHE A 75 7.96 3.01 4.97
CA PHE A 75 9.08 3.89 5.27
C PHE A 75 8.68 5.03 6.22
N LYS A 76 7.56 5.70 5.96
CA LYS A 76 7.00 6.72 6.87
C LYS A 76 6.79 6.14 8.27
N ARG A 77 6.16 4.96 8.40
CA ARG A 77 6.00 4.26 9.69
C ARG A 77 7.33 4.07 10.43
N GLY A 78 8.36 3.59 9.72
CA GLY A 78 9.69 3.41 10.28
C GLY A 78 10.31 4.71 10.81
N VAL A 79 10.17 5.82 10.07
CA VAL A 79 10.67 7.14 10.49
C VAL A 79 9.93 7.66 11.71
N HIS A 80 8.60 7.59 11.72
CA HIS A 80 7.78 8.03 12.85
C HIS A 80 8.13 7.26 14.13
N LEU A 81 8.28 5.94 14.03
CA LEU A 81 8.71 5.10 15.15
C LEU A 81 10.10 5.49 15.67
N ALA A 82 11.07 5.70 14.76
CA ALA A 82 12.42 6.10 15.13
C ALA A 82 12.45 7.46 15.85
N VAL A 83 11.70 8.45 15.35
CA VAL A 83 11.59 9.79 15.96
C VAL A 83 10.98 9.70 17.35
N ALA A 84 9.90 8.93 17.52
CA ALA A 84 9.23 8.74 18.81
C ALA A 84 10.14 8.08 19.85
N ILE A 85 10.98 7.11 19.44
CA ILE A 85 11.97 6.48 20.32
C ILE A 85 13.08 7.47 20.73
N ILE A 86 13.54 8.32 19.81
CA ILE A 86 14.67 9.25 20.06
C ILE A 86 14.25 10.41 20.98
N HIS A 87 13.01 10.90 20.85
CA HIS A 87 12.53 12.08 21.57
C HIS A 87 11.64 11.76 22.78
N GLY A 88 11.49 10.47 23.07
CA GLY A 88 10.64 9.91 24.13
C GLY A 88 11.28 9.71 25.49
#